data_AF-A0A067TCW0-F1
#
_entry.id   AF-A0A067TCW0-F1
#
_cell.length_a   1.000
_cell.length_b   1.000
_cell.length_c   1.000
_cell.angle_alpha   90.00
_cell.angle_beta   90.00
_cell.angle_gamma   90.00
#
_symmetry.space_group_name_H-M   'P 1'
#
loop_
_entity.id
_entity.type
_entity.pdbx_description
1 polymer ?
#
loop_
_entity_poly.entity_id
_entity_poly.type
_entity_poly.pdbx_seq_one_letter_code
_entity_poly.pdbx_strand_id
1 'polypeptide(L)'
;IESIFYMWRTTGDVKWRERGYSIFKAVSQNSRPGYGFADVLSLDHSVAGPSNRDLSYFLAEVLKYLYLLFDDTKSISLDRWVFNTEAHPLPMFSWTDPERIFFNISAS
;
A
#
# COMPACT_ATOMS: atom_id res chain seq x y z
N ILE A 1 2.50 4.51 4.69
CA ILE A 1 2.10 4.84 3.29
C ILE A 1 0.65 4.46 3.03
N GLU A 2 0.19 3.30 3.51
CA GLU A 2 -1.21 2.86 3.39
C GLU A 2 -2.25 3.96 3.69
N SER A 3 -2.16 4.62 4.84
CA SER A 3 -3.10 5.70 5.18
C SER A 3 -3.06 6.88 4.19
N ILE A 4 -1.88 7.20 3.64
CA ILE A 4 -1.73 8.25 2.62
C ILE A 4 -2.43 7.84 1.32
N PHE A 5 -2.32 6.57 0.94
CA PHE A 5 -3.05 6.01 -0.20
C PHE A 5 -4.57 6.15 -0.02
N TYR A 6 -5.10 5.73 1.14
CA TYR A 6 -6.53 5.88 1.41
C TYR A 6 -6.98 7.35 1.41
N MET A 7 -6.21 8.24 2.02
CA MET A 7 -6.54 9.67 2.02
C MET A 7 -6.54 10.29 0.61
N TRP A 8 -5.59 9.91 -0.25
CA TRP A 8 -5.64 10.30 -1.67
C TRP A 8 -6.90 9.76 -2.35
N ARG A 9 -7.22 8.48 -2.15
CA ARG A 9 -8.38 7.83 -2.80
C ARG A 9 -9.72 8.41 -2.37
N THR A 10 -9.87 8.80 -1.12
CA THR A 10 -11.13 9.34 -0.59
C THR A 10 -11.29 10.83 -0.81
N THR A 11 -10.20 11.60 -0.80
CA THR A 11 -10.27 13.08 -0.87
C THR A 11 -9.88 13.66 -2.22
N GLY A 12 -9.05 12.97 -3.01
CA GLY A 12 -8.47 13.52 -4.24
C GLY A 12 -7.50 14.70 -4.01
N ASP A 13 -7.09 14.96 -2.76
CA ASP A 13 -6.19 16.08 -2.44
C ASP A 13 -4.73 15.73 -2.77
N VAL A 14 -4.13 16.50 -3.67
CA VAL A 14 -2.77 16.30 -4.18
C VAL A 14 -1.70 16.30 -3.09
N LYS A 15 -1.94 16.94 -1.93
CA LYS A 15 -0.98 16.94 -0.81
C LYS A 15 -0.61 15.54 -0.35
N TRP A 16 -1.51 14.55 -0.51
CA TRP A 16 -1.25 13.17 -0.15
C TRP A 16 -0.22 12.53 -1.10
N ARG A 17 -0.29 12.83 -2.40
CA ARG A 17 0.73 12.43 -3.37
C ARG A 17 2.09 13.07 -3.07
N GLU A 18 2.12 14.35 -2.71
CA GLU A 18 3.35 15.06 -2.34
C GLU A 18 4.02 14.47 -1.09
N ARG A 19 3.23 14.13 -0.08
CA ARG A 19 3.70 13.44 1.14
C ARG A 19 4.26 12.06 0.81
N GLY A 20 3.56 11.27 0.01
CA GLY A 20 4.06 9.97 -0.44
C GLY A 20 5.35 10.07 -1.25
N TYR A 21 5.45 11.05 -2.15
CA TYR A 21 6.68 11.32 -2.90
C TYR A 21 7.85 11.69 -1.98
N SER A 22 7.60 12.48 -0.95
CA SER A 22 8.62 12.85 0.03
C SER A 22 9.14 11.63 0.80
N ILE A 23 8.26 10.69 1.15
CA ILE A 23 8.66 9.43 1.79
C ILE A 23 9.45 8.55 0.81
N PHE A 24 9.01 8.44 -0.45
CA PHE A 24 9.76 7.70 -1.47
C PHE A 24 11.20 8.23 -1.65
N LYS A 25 11.38 9.55 -1.68
CA LYS A 25 12.71 10.17 -1.73
C LYS A 25 13.56 9.80 -0.52
N ALA A 26 13.00 9.91 0.68
CA ALA A 26 13.72 9.57 1.92
C ALA A 26 14.15 8.09 1.94
N VAL A 27 13.25 7.18 1.58
CA VAL A 27 13.55 5.74 1.47
C VAL A 27 14.62 5.48 0.42
N SER A 28 14.51 6.09 -0.76
CA SER A 28 15.49 5.90 -1.84
C SER A 28 16.89 6.40 -1.49
N GLN A 29 16.98 7.44 -0.65
CA GLN A 29 18.26 8.01 -0.20
C GLN A 29 18.91 7.20 0.93
N ASN A 30 18.11 6.68 1.86
CA ASN A 30 18.64 6.04 3.08
C ASN A 30 18.72 4.51 2.99
N SER A 31 17.98 3.90 2.07
CA SER A 31 17.77 2.45 2.04
C SER A 31 18.27 1.80 0.74
N ARG A 32 19.16 2.44 -0.04
CA ARG A 32 19.59 1.92 -1.36
C ARG A 32 21.11 1.76 -1.50
N PRO A 33 21.74 0.77 -0.83
CA PRO A 33 23.18 0.52 -0.96
C PRO A 33 23.49 -0.23 -2.26
N GLY A 34 23.80 0.51 -3.33
CA GLY A 34 24.22 -0.06 -4.61
C GLY A 34 23.09 -0.74 -5.37
N TYR A 35 22.83 -2.03 -5.11
CA TYR A 35 21.83 -2.83 -5.81
C TYR A 35 20.70 -3.25 -4.86
N GLY A 36 19.50 -2.70 -5.07
CA GLY A 36 18.30 -3.03 -4.30
C GLY A 36 18.06 -2.12 -3.08
N PHE A 37 17.04 -2.48 -2.28
CA PHE A 37 16.73 -1.81 -1.03
C PHE A 37 17.29 -2.62 0.15
N ALA A 38 17.71 -1.95 1.22
CA ALA A 38 18.18 -2.55 2.46
C ALA A 38 17.49 -1.88 3.65
N ASP A 39 17.21 -2.68 4.67
CA ASP A 39 16.63 -2.19 5.92
C ASP A 39 17.62 -1.27 6.66
N VAL A 40 17.09 -0.23 7.31
CA VAL A 40 17.86 0.82 7.98
C VAL A 40 17.95 0.47 9.46
N LEU A 41 19.13 0.01 9.90
CA LEU A 41 19.34 -0.45 11.28
C LEU A 41 19.24 0.64 12.34
N SER A 42 19.50 1.90 11.98
CA SER A 42 19.46 3.01 12.91
C SER A 42 19.24 4.34 12.20
N LEU A 43 18.52 5.26 12.85
CA LEU A 43 18.36 6.65 12.40
C LEU A 43 19.52 7.55 12.87
N ASP A 44 20.34 7.04 13.80
CA ASP A 44 21.61 7.64 14.17
C ASP A 44 22.68 7.13 13.21
N HIS A 45 23.36 8.04 12.52
CA HIS A 45 24.41 7.70 11.54
C HIS A 45 25.60 6.92 12.15
N SER A 46 25.63 6.73 13.47
CA SER A 46 26.69 6.02 14.21
C SER A 46 26.65 4.49 14.10
N VAL A 47 25.53 3.86 13.68
CA VAL A 47 25.43 2.40 13.53
C VAL A 47 25.01 2.02 12.11
N ALA A 48 25.96 2.06 11.19
CA ALA A 48 25.76 1.67 9.80
C ALA A 48 26.17 0.21 9.58
N GLY A 49 25.17 -0.65 9.33
CA GLY A 49 25.35 -2.00 8.80
C GLY A 49 24.09 -2.41 8.04
N PRO A 50 24.19 -3.13 6.91
CA PRO A 50 23.02 -3.71 6.26
C PRO A 50 22.40 -4.78 7.17
N SER A 51 21.11 -4.64 7.43
CA SER A 51 20.29 -5.64 8.11
C SER A 51 19.90 -6.74 7.11
N ASN A 52 20.13 -8.01 7.47
CA ASN A 52 19.61 -9.18 6.73
C ASN A 52 18.13 -9.47 7.06
N ARG A 53 17.36 -8.46 7.50
CA ARG A 53 15.92 -8.64 7.74
C ARG A 53 15.17 -8.80 6.43
N ASP A 54 14.07 -9.55 6.53
CA ASP A 54 13.15 -9.78 5.43
C ASP A 54 12.52 -8.47 4.95
N LEU A 55 12.67 -8.18 3.65
CA LEU A 55 12.13 -7.01 2.96
C LEU A 55 10.80 -7.30 2.25
N SER A 56 10.21 -8.48 2.46
CA SER A 56 8.96 -8.89 1.82
C SER A 56 7.83 -7.90 2.10
N TYR A 57 7.68 -7.44 3.35
CA TYR A 57 6.75 -6.36 3.73
C TYR A 57 7.02 -5.06 2.96
N PHE A 58 8.29 -4.68 2.83
CA PHE A 58 8.67 -3.45 2.14
C PHE A 58 8.29 -3.49 0.66
N LEU A 59 8.53 -4.62 0.00
CA LEU A 59 8.13 -4.85 -1.39
C LEU A 59 6.60 -4.90 -1.53
N ALA A 60 5.93 -5.66 -0.66
CA ALA A 60 4.50 -5.92 -0.77
C ALA A 60 3.65 -4.71 -0.38
N GLU A 61 4.01 -3.95 0.64
CA GLU A 61 3.18 -2.87 1.16
C GLU A 61 3.69 -1.51 0.75
N VAL A 62 4.95 -1.20 1.10
CA VAL A 62 5.49 0.15 0.93
C VAL A 62 5.56 0.51 -0.55
N LEU A 63 6.18 -0.33 -1.38
CA LEU A 63 6.28 -0.07 -2.82
C LEU A 63 4.93 -0.15 -3.52
N LYS A 64 4.06 -1.09 -3.14
CA LYS A 64 2.72 -1.22 -3.74
C LYS A 64 1.87 0.02 -3.49
N TYR A 65 1.78 0.49 -2.25
CA TYR A 65 0.99 1.68 -1.96
C TYR A 65 1.62 2.95 -2.54
N LEU A 66 2.97 3.04 -2.60
CA LEU A 66 3.63 4.13 -3.32
C LEU A 66 3.27 4.12 -4.81
N TYR A 67 3.29 2.95 -5.45
CA TYR A 67 2.85 2.81 -6.84
C TYR A 67 1.39 3.22 -7.02
N LEU A 68 0.47 2.65 -6.22
CA LEU A 68 -0.97 2.93 -6.30
C LEU A 68 -1.33 4.39 -5.99
N LEU A 69 -0.48 5.11 -5.26
CA LEU A 69 -0.66 6.53 -5.00
C LEU A 69 -0.53 7.36 -6.29
N PHE A 70 0.35 6.95 -7.21
CA PHE A 70 0.57 7.63 -8.49
C PHE A 70 -0.17 6.97 -9.67
N ASP A 71 -0.75 5.80 -9.47
CA ASP A 71 -1.67 5.18 -10.43
C ASP A 71 -2.94 6.04 -10.60
N ASP A 72 -3.40 6.16 -11.84
CA ASP A 72 -4.58 6.95 -12.20
C ASP A 72 -5.86 6.17 -11.91
N THR A 73 -6.14 5.98 -10.61
CA THR A 73 -7.38 5.55 -9.92
C THR A 73 -8.20 4.36 -10.46
N LYS A 74 -7.99 3.87 -11.68
CA LYS A 74 -8.86 2.94 -12.39
C LYS A 74 -8.44 1.49 -12.24
N SER A 75 -7.18 1.21 -11.91
CA SER A 75 -6.64 -0.15 -11.88
C SER A 75 -7.18 -0.96 -10.70
N ILE A 76 -7.27 -0.36 -9.50
CA ILE A 76 -7.81 -1.01 -8.29
C ILE A 76 -8.84 -0.11 -7.59
N SER A 77 -10.11 -0.18 -8.00
CA SER A 77 -11.18 0.55 -7.31
C SER A 77 -11.43 -0.02 -5.91
N LEU A 78 -11.54 0.85 -4.91
CA LEU A 78 -11.91 0.48 -3.53
C LEU A 78 -13.37 0.00 -3.44
N ASP A 79 -14.19 0.24 -4.47
CA ASP A 79 -15.57 -0.29 -4.58
C ASP A 79 -15.62 -1.73 -5.09
N ARG A 80 -14.47 -2.34 -5.38
CA ARG A 80 -14.39 -3.75 -5.82
C ARG A 80 -13.33 -4.57 -5.10
N TRP A 81 -12.36 -3.92 -4.48
CA TRP A 81 -11.21 -4.57 -3.88
C TRP A 81 -11.02 -4.11 -2.44
N VAL A 82 -10.78 -5.06 -1.55
CA VAL A 82 -10.38 -4.84 -0.16
C VAL A 82 -8.95 -5.35 0.01
N PHE A 83 -8.09 -4.54 0.63
CA PHE A 83 -6.73 -4.96 0.94
C PHE A 83 -6.71 -5.66 2.30
N ASN A 84 -6.00 -6.79 2.39
CA ASN A 84 -5.65 -7.36 3.69
C ASN A 84 -4.49 -6.58 4.33
N THR A 85 -4.08 -6.99 5.54
CA THR A 85 -2.99 -6.33 6.28
C THR A 85 -1.63 -6.36 5.57
N GLU A 86 -1.43 -7.25 4.58
CA GLU A 86 -0.21 -7.39 3.77
C GLU A 86 -0.36 -6.76 2.37
N ALA A 87 -1.33 -5.84 2.25
CA ALA A 87 -1.69 -5.13 1.02
C ALA A 87 -2.02 -6.03 -0.18
N HIS A 88 -2.48 -7.27 0.03
CA HIS A 88 -2.99 -8.10 -1.06
C HIS A 88 -4.43 -7.70 -1.38
N PRO A 89 -4.74 -7.34 -2.64
CA PRO A 89 -6.11 -7.01 -3.03
C PRO A 89 -6.94 -8.29 -3.15
N LEU A 90 -8.04 -8.33 -2.41
CA LEU A 90 -9.05 -9.39 -2.46
C LEU A 90 -10.33 -8.81 -3.06
N PRO A 91 -11.03 -9.53 -3.95
CA PRO A 91 -12.30 -9.08 -4.48
C PRO A 91 -13.33 -8.98 -3.34
N MET A 92 -14.16 -7.94 -3.37
CA MET A 92 -15.27 -7.85 -2.43
C MET A 92 -16.23 -9.03 -2.67
N PHE A 93 -16.55 -9.70 -1.58
CA PHE A 93 -17.51 -10.79 -1.60
C PHE A 93 -18.90 -10.24 -1.90
N SER A 94 -19.58 -10.88 -2.85
CA SER A 94 -20.97 -10.59 -3.17
C SER A 94 -21.74 -11.90 -3.30
N TRP A 95 -22.85 -12.01 -2.58
CA TRP A 95 -23.79 -13.10 -2.76
C TRP A 95 -24.37 -13.09 -4.17
N THR A 96 -24.44 -14.26 -4.80
CA THR A 96 -25.22 -14.47 -6.01
C THR A 96 -26.72 -14.34 -5.73
N ASP A 97 -27.53 -14.02 -6.74
CA ASP A 97 -28.98 -13.88 -6.56
C ASP A 97 -29.64 -15.13 -5.94
N PRO A 98 -29.27 -16.38 -6.34
CA PRO A 98 -29.80 -17.57 -5.68
C PRO A 98 -29.42 -17.68 -4.20
N GLU A 99 -28.19 -17.35 -3.84
CA GLU A 99 -27.74 -17.38 -2.44
C GLU A 99 -28.43 -16.32 -1.59
N ARG A 100 -28.68 -15.12 -2.14
CA ARG A 100 -29.44 -14.07 -1.44
C ARG A 100 -30.84 -14.54 -1.09
N ILE A 101 -31.50 -15.22 -2.01
CA ILE A 101 -32.84 -15.80 -1.80
C ILE A 101 -32.75 -16.90 -0.74
N PHE A 102 -31.77 -17.80 -0.86
CA PHE A 102 -31.62 -18.93 0.06
C PHE A 102 -31.35 -18.48 1.51
N PHE A 103 -30.51 -17.46 1.70
CA PHE A 103 -30.16 -16.93 3.02
C PHE A 103 -31.03 -15.76 3.49
N ASN A 104 -32.10 -15.41 2.76
CA ASN A 104 -33.01 -14.31 3.09
C ASN A 104 -32.30 -12.96 3.32
N ILE A 105 -31.37 -12.61 2.42
CA ILE A 105 -30.59 -11.36 2.48
C ILE A 105 -31.27 -10.33 1.57
N SER A 106 -31.83 -9.26 2.14
CA SER A 106 -32.41 -8.16 1.36
C SER A 106 -31.33 -7.32 0.69
N ALA A 107 -31.56 -6.90 -0.55
CA ALA A 107 -30.69 -5.95 -1.23
C ALA A 107 -30.74 -4.58 -0.51
N SER A 108 -29.57 -4.06 -0.15
CA SER A 108 -29.37 -2.68 0.35
C SER A 108 -29.23 -1.69 -0.80
#